data_AF-A0A7S4DUU6-F1
#
_entry.id   AF-A0A7S4DUU6-F1
#
_cell.length_a   1.000
_cell.length_b   1.000
_cell.length_c   1.000
_cell.angle_alpha   90.00
_cell.angle_beta   90.00
_cell.angle_gamma   90.00
#
_symmetry.space_group_name_H-M   'P 1'
#
loop_
_entity.id
_entity.type
_entity.pdbx_description
1 polymer ?
#
loop_
_entity_poly.entity_id
_entity_poly.type
_entity_poly.pdbx_seq_one_letter_code
_entity_poly.pdbx_strand_id
1 'polypeptide(L)'
;MYGRRNSDRAYDFILENMSKSDIHEITQDSLQEDVELAKQYRAKSEGVWGPVSDEVWMEYVLPPKVATEAYTPWRKDFHEKYWAKASKYTDAGEAVKFLNEQVFKDLNVSYMKEYPGHKPDQNWMESTKLHHASCTGLSIMLVSACRSVGIPARLAMTPAWVTGSEAEDCKHGLSDEDQNHSWVEVLLADGKWHYIGASEPSEFDQTWFTDQAAKAIPSSSESFKNSIYAVSFKPTEFVMPAPWNREKEISVVEVVERYTQKA
;
A
#
# COMPACT_ATOMS: atom_id res chain seq x y z
N MET A 1 9.94 26.21 -1.42
CA MET A 1 11.20 25.45 -1.35
C MET A 1 11.32 24.92 0.07
N TYR A 2 11.47 23.61 0.24
CA TYR A 2 11.71 22.99 1.54
C TYR A 2 13.03 23.51 2.11
N GLY A 3 12.96 24.35 3.14
CA GLY A 3 14.16 24.82 3.85
C GLY A 3 14.61 23.79 4.87
N ARG A 4 15.86 23.33 4.82
CA ARG A 4 16.47 22.50 5.88
C ARG A 4 16.44 23.26 7.21
N ARG A 5 15.52 22.93 8.10
CA ARG A 5 15.57 23.31 9.53
C ARG A 5 15.90 22.04 10.30
N ASN A 6 16.91 22.09 11.19
CA ASN A 6 17.34 21.06 12.16
C ASN A 6 17.19 19.60 11.68
N SER A 7 18.31 18.92 11.38
CA SER A 7 18.39 17.55 10.83
C SER A 7 17.38 16.57 11.44
N ASP A 8 16.21 16.45 10.82
CA ASP A 8 15.23 15.41 11.12
C ASP A 8 15.39 14.33 10.06
N ARG A 9 15.97 13.20 10.46
CA ARG A 9 16.25 12.07 9.56
C ARG A 9 14.99 11.54 8.87
N ALA A 10 13.82 11.60 9.52
CA ALA A 10 12.57 11.15 8.92
C ALA A 10 12.08 12.13 7.84
N TYR A 11 12.24 13.42 8.09
CA TYR A 11 11.91 14.45 7.13
C TYR A 11 12.84 14.41 5.91
N ASP A 12 14.15 14.33 6.15
CA ASP A 12 15.17 14.20 5.11
C ASP A 12 14.95 12.95 4.27
N PHE A 13 14.61 11.82 4.91
CA PHE A 13 14.24 10.59 4.23
C PHE A 13 13.09 10.77 3.23
N ILE A 14 12.02 11.49 3.60
CA ILE A 14 10.92 11.72 2.66
C ILE A 14 11.39 12.59 1.49
N LEU A 15 12.12 13.67 1.75
CA LEU A 15 12.60 14.56 0.70
C LEU A 15 13.56 13.87 -0.29
N GLU A 16 14.37 12.93 0.19
CA GLU A 16 15.33 12.19 -0.62
C GLU A 16 14.66 11.15 -1.54
N ASN A 17 13.48 10.66 -1.18
CA ASN A 17 12.84 9.52 -1.84
C ASN A 17 11.49 9.83 -2.50
N MET A 18 10.83 10.95 -2.16
CA MET A 18 9.55 11.34 -2.77
C MET A 18 9.69 11.67 -4.26
N SER A 19 8.63 11.43 -5.03
CA SER A 19 8.66 11.75 -6.47
C SER A 19 8.70 13.26 -6.71
N LYS A 20 9.21 13.68 -7.88
CA LYS A 20 9.21 15.10 -8.28
C LYS A 20 7.79 15.70 -8.31
N SER A 21 6.79 14.90 -8.66
CA SER A 21 5.39 15.32 -8.63
C SER A 21 4.95 15.65 -7.21
N ASP A 22 5.30 14.80 -6.24
CA ASP A 22 4.90 14.97 -4.84
C ASP A 22 5.53 16.22 -4.21
N ILE A 23 6.76 16.58 -4.61
CA ILE A 23 7.46 17.79 -4.15
C ILE A 23 6.62 19.05 -4.40
N HIS A 24 5.82 19.06 -5.48
CA HIS A 24 4.97 20.18 -5.85
C HIS A 24 3.55 20.09 -5.27
N GLU A 25 3.10 18.88 -4.89
CA GLU A 25 1.75 18.63 -4.38
C GLU A 25 1.65 18.81 -2.85
N ILE A 26 2.67 18.36 -2.12
CA ILE A 26 2.71 18.42 -0.66
C ILE A 26 3.34 19.75 -0.24
N THR A 27 2.74 20.44 0.73
CA THR A 27 3.34 21.67 1.29
C THR A 27 4.36 21.32 2.39
N GLN A 28 5.31 22.22 2.63
CA GLN A 28 6.28 22.07 3.74
C GLN A 28 5.59 21.86 5.09
N ASP A 29 4.55 22.62 5.38
CA ASP A 29 3.83 22.54 6.65
C ASP A 29 3.06 21.22 6.77
N SER A 30 2.38 20.79 5.71
CA SER A 30 1.68 19.50 5.68
C SER A 30 2.63 18.32 5.85
N LEU A 31 3.80 18.37 5.19
CA LEU A 31 4.81 17.33 5.31
C LEU A 31 5.38 17.28 6.74
N GLN A 32 5.65 18.44 7.34
CA GLN A 32 6.16 18.52 8.71
C GLN A 32 5.15 17.97 9.72
N GLU A 33 3.86 18.31 9.56
CA GLU A 33 2.79 17.76 10.39
C GLU A 33 2.72 16.24 10.26
N ASP A 34 2.73 15.71 9.03
CA ASP A 34 2.65 14.26 8.80
C ASP A 34 3.82 13.49 9.44
N VAL A 35 5.05 14.01 9.32
CA VAL A 35 6.26 13.43 9.94
C VAL A 35 6.17 13.42 11.46
N GLU A 36 5.76 14.52 12.09
CA GLU A 36 5.63 14.59 13.54
C GLU A 36 4.55 13.64 14.07
N LEU A 37 3.41 13.56 13.37
CA LEU A 37 2.36 12.59 13.69
C LEU A 37 2.87 11.16 13.52
N ALA A 38 3.59 10.84 12.46
CA ALA A 38 4.16 9.50 12.25
C ALA A 38 5.11 9.11 13.40
N LYS A 39 5.97 10.02 13.85
CA LYS A 39 6.88 9.81 14.99
C LYS A 39 6.12 9.60 16.30
N GLN A 40 5.10 10.42 16.55
CA GLN A 40 4.25 10.28 17.73
C GLN A 40 3.52 8.92 17.74
N TYR A 41 2.99 8.51 16.59
CA TYR A 41 2.18 7.29 16.50
C TYR A 41 3.04 6.03 16.55
N ARG A 42 4.28 6.10 16.05
CA ARG A 42 5.30 5.07 16.29
C ARG A 42 5.51 4.82 17.78
N ALA A 43 5.79 5.87 18.56
CA ALA A 43 6.04 5.70 19.99
C ALA A 43 4.85 5.06 20.73
N LYS A 44 3.61 5.33 20.29
CA LYS A 44 2.42 4.67 20.82
C LYS A 44 2.33 3.20 20.41
N SER A 45 2.54 2.89 19.13
CA SER A 45 2.40 1.54 18.59
C SER A 45 3.46 0.59 19.14
N GLU A 46 4.68 1.07 19.36
CA GLU A 46 5.77 0.29 19.96
C GLU A 46 5.46 -0.17 21.40
N GLY A 47 4.67 0.63 22.14
CA GLY A 47 4.18 0.26 23.47
C GLY A 47 3.08 -0.82 23.46
N VAL A 48 2.50 -1.13 22.30
CA VAL A 48 1.40 -2.11 22.16
C VAL A 48 1.89 -3.38 21.44
N TRP A 49 2.51 -3.24 20.27
CA TRP A 49 2.91 -4.36 19.39
C TRP A 49 4.42 -4.58 19.31
N GLY A 50 5.20 -3.78 20.04
CA GLY A 50 6.66 -3.89 20.06
C GLY A 50 7.37 -3.03 19.00
N PRO A 51 8.70 -2.92 19.09
CA PRO A 51 9.49 -2.02 18.26
C PRO A 51 9.52 -2.46 16.79
N VAL A 52 9.45 -1.47 15.90
CA VAL A 52 9.75 -1.64 14.47
C VAL A 52 11.11 -1.00 14.19
N SER A 53 11.93 -1.63 13.35
CA SER A 53 13.23 -1.06 12.98
C SER A 53 13.06 0.28 12.26
N ASP A 54 14.02 1.20 12.41
CA ASP A 54 13.98 2.50 11.74
C ASP A 54 13.79 2.36 10.22
N GLU A 55 14.46 1.38 9.61
CA GLU A 55 14.37 1.14 8.18
C GLU A 55 12.96 0.75 7.75
N VAL A 56 12.33 -0.20 8.45
CA VAL A 56 10.96 -0.64 8.16
C VAL A 56 9.97 0.49 8.43
N TRP A 57 10.13 1.22 9.53
CA TRP A 57 9.24 2.33 9.87
C TRP A 57 9.33 3.46 8.83
N MET A 58 10.54 3.86 8.43
CA MET A 58 10.76 4.88 7.39
C MET A 58 10.18 4.45 6.05
N GLU A 59 10.28 3.16 5.70
CA GLU A 59 9.84 2.66 4.41
C GLU A 59 8.32 2.37 4.34
N TYR A 60 7.73 1.88 5.42
CA TYR A 60 6.40 1.24 5.37
C TYR A 60 5.40 1.81 6.38
N VAL A 61 5.76 2.86 7.13
CA VAL A 61 4.84 3.59 8.04
C VAL A 61 4.89 5.10 7.78
N LEU A 62 6.10 5.66 7.72
CA LEU A 62 6.36 7.08 7.56
C LEU A 62 5.84 7.71 6.26
N PRO A 63 5.85 7.06 5.08
CA PRO A 63 5.54 7.75 3.83
C PRO A 63 4.13 8.36 3.83
N PRO A 64 3.96 9.60 3.32
CA PRO A 64 2.69 10.32 3.32
C PRO A 64 1.72 9.82 2.22
N LYS A 65 2.20 8.95 1.34
CA LYS A 65 1.47 8.30 0.24
C LYS A 65 1.79 6.81 0.20
N VAL A 66 0.89 6.05 -0.37
CA VAL A 66 1.00 4.60 -0.55
C VAL A 66 1.57 4.27 -1.92
N ALA A 67 1.05 4.90 -2.97
CA ALA A 67 1.42 4.64 -4.35
C ALA A 67 1.39 5.95 -5.17
N THR A 68 0.57 6.02 -6.22
CA THR A 68 0.50 7.14 -7.16
C THR A 68 -0.70 8.07 -6.95
N GLU A 69 -1.52 7.83 -5.93
CA GLU A 69 -2.74 8.58 -5.65
C GLU A 69 -2.48 10.09 -5.51
N ALA A 70 -3.50 10.94 -5.59
CA ALA A 70 -3.32 12.36 -5.26
C ALA A 70 -3.13 12.51 -3.75
N TYR A 71 -2.21 13.37 -3.31
CA TYR A 71 -1.94 13.59 -1.89
C TYR A 71 -3.18 14.13 -1.18
N THR A 72 -3.51 13.48 -0.07
CA THR A 72 -4.48 13.97 0.90
C THR A 72 -3.96 13.70 2.32
N PRO A 73 -4.20 14.61 3.28
CA PRO A 73 -3.93 14.28 4.67
C PRO A 73 -4.86 13.12 5.09
N TRP A 74 -4.30 12.07 5.68
CA TRP A 74 -5.05 10.91 6.17
C TRP A 74 -4.62 10.49 7.57
N ARG A 75 -3.34 10.70 7.92
CA ARG A 75 -2.72 10.12 9.11
C ARG A 75 -3.42 10.53 10.39
N LYS A 76 -3.72 11.81 10.53
CA LYS A 76 -4.43 12.34 11.70
C LYS A 76 -5.84 11.77 11.80
N ASP A 77 -6.64 11.92 10.75
CA ASP A 77 -8.05 11.53 10.72
C ASP A 77 -8.21 10.03 11.00
N PHE A 78 -7.37 9.20 10.39
CA PHE A 78 -7.43 7.75 10.58
C PHE A 78 -6.94 7.36 11.98
N HIS A 79 -5.87 7.98 12.49
CA HIS A 79 -5.40 7.70 13.84
C HIS A 79 -6.44 8.06 14.90
N GLU A 80 -7.01 9.27 14.84
CA GLU A 80 -8.03 9.73 15.78
C GLU A 80 -9.26 8.81 15.78
N LYS A 81 -9.66 8.33 14.61
CA LYS A 81 -10.83 7.46 14.45
C LYS A 81 -10.58 6.02 14.92
N TYR A 82 -9.40 5.46 14.66
CA TYR A 82 -9.18 4.02 14.81
C TYR A 82 -8.22 3.61 15.95
N TRP A 83 -7.29 4.47 16.38
CA TRP A 83 -6.26 4.12 17.37
C TRP A 83 -6.84 3.52 18.65
N ALA A 84 -7.83 4.19 19.25
CA ALA A 84 -8.42 3.74 20.53
C ALA A 84 -9.14 2.39 20.44
N LYS A 85 -9.54 1.95 19.23
CA LYS A 85 -10.17 0.65 19.01
C LYS A 85 -9.12 -0.41 18.63
N ALA A 86 -8.23 -0.07 17.70
CA ALA A 86 -7.15 -0.95 17.24
C ALA A 86 -6.18 -1.33 18.38
N SER A 87 -5.78 -0.37 19.22
CA SER A 87 -4.85 -0.62 20.34
C SER A 87 -5.40 -1.53 21.45
N LYS A 88 -6.69 -1.93 21.40
CA LYS A 88 -7.24 -2.93 22.32
C LYS A 88 -6.81 -4.36 21.98
N TYR A 89 -6.39 -4.58 20.73
CA TYR A 89 -5.85 -5.86 20.28
C TYR A 89 -4.35 -5.89 20.60
N THR A 90 -3.94 -6.86 21.41
CA THR A 90 -2.52 -7.07 21.76
C THR A 90 -1.74 -7.71 20.61
N ASP A 91 -2.43 -8.32 19.65
CA ASP A 91 -1.87 -8.81 18.40
C ASP A 91 -2.10 -7.79 17.26
N ALA A 92 -1.06 -7.47 16.51
CA ALA A 92 -1.13 -6.50 15.42
C ALA A 92 -1.95 -7.02 14.23
N GLY A 93 -1.94 -8.33 13.98
CA GLY A 93 -2.73 -8.96 12.93
C GLY A 93 -4.23 -8.82 13.19
N GLU A 94 -4.67 -9.04 14.43
CA GLU A 94 -6.07 -8.81 14.83
C GLU A 94 -6.48 -7.33 14.71
N ALA A 95 -5.58 -6.40 15.02
CA ALA A 95 -5.81 -4.98 14.77
C ALA A 95 -5.97 -4.67 13.28
N VAL A 96 -5.18 -5.28 12.39
CA VAL A 96 -5.32 -5.15 10.93
C VAL A 96 -6.64 -5.71 10.44
N LYS A 97 -7.06 -6.90 10.90
CA LYS A 97 -8.37 -7.48 10.56
C LYS A 97 -9.52 -6.55 10.97
N PHE A 98 -9.45 -5.99 12.18
CA PHE A 98 -10.40 -4.97 12.63
C PHE A 98 -10.42 -3.74 11.71
N LEU A 99 -9.25 -3.21 11.31
CA LEU A 99 -9.18 -2.07 10.39
C LEU A 99 -9.76 -2.42 9.02
N ASN A 100 -9.44 -3.59 8.48
CA ASN A 100 -9.93 -4.07 7.20
C ASN A 100 -11.44 -4.20 7.17
N GLU A 101 -12.08 -4.53 8.29
CA GLU A 101 -13.54 -4.55 8.37
C GLU A 101 -14.13 -3.15 8.60
N GLN A 102 -13.56 -2.38 9.52
CA GLN A 102 -14.18 -1.16 10.03
C GLN A 102 -14.02 0.04 9.09
N VAL A 103 -12.86 0.21 8.45
CA VAL A 103 -12.53 1.41 7.66
C VAL A 103 -13.54 1.64 6.55
N PHE A 104 -13.89 0.59 5.80
CA PHE A 104 -14.80 0.68 4.66
C PHE A 104 -16.26 0.88 5.08
N LYS A 105 -16.68 0.25 6.19
CA LYS A 105 -18.00 0.47 6.80
C LYS A 105 -18.17 1.91 7.26
N ASP A 106 -17.16 2.41 7.98
CA ASP A 106 -17.17 3.74 8.58
C ASP A 106 -17.06 4.89 7.56
N LEU A 107 -16.54 4.63 6.37
CA LEU A 107 -16.42 5.59 5.27
C LEU A 107 -17.45 5.35 4.15
N ASN A 108 -18.29 4.31 4.29
CA ASN A 108 -19.27 3.90 3.29
C ASN A 108 -18.65 3.74 1.88
N VAL A 109 -17.58 2.94 1.79
CA VAL A 109 -16.88 2.65 0.54
C VAL A 109 -16.97 1.15 0.24
N SER A 110 -17.31 0.80 -0.99
CA SER A 110 -17.40 -0.59 -1.45
C SER A 110 -16.59 -0.83 -2.72
N TYR A 111 -16.28 -2.10 -3.03
CA TYR A 111 -15.58 -2.43 -4.26
C TYR A 111 -16.47 -2.16 -5.50
N MET A 112 -15.90 -1.50 -6.50
CA MET A 112 -16.50 -1.38 -7.82
C MET A 112 -15.41 -1.45 -8.89
N LYS A 113 -15.50 -2.47 -9.75
CA LYS A 113 -14.49 -2.72 -10.79
C LYS A 113 -14.37 -1.54 -11.76
N GLU A 114 -15.48 -0.99 -12.23
CA GLU A 114 -15.52 0.07 -13.24
C GLU A 114 -16.63 1.07 -12.92
N TYR A 115 -16.39 2.34 -13.21
CA TYR A 115 -17.36 3.44 -13.01
C TYR A 115 -16.96 4.66 -13.88
N PRO A 116 -17.88 5.61 -14.18
CA PRO A 116 -17.58 6.78 -14.98
C PRO A 116 -16.45 7.63 -14.38
N GLY A 117 -15.43 7.96 -15.18
CA GLY A 117 -14.23 8.65 -14.69
C GLY A 117 -13.31 7.73 -13.87
N HIS A 118 -13.28 6.44 -14.21
CA HIS A 118 -12.51 5.42 -13.51
C HIS A 118 -11.07 5.85 -13.24
N LYS A 119 -10.70 5.87 -11.95
CA LYS A 119 -9.35 6.17 -11.46
C LYS A 119 -8.98 5.09 -10.43
N PRO A 120 -8.17 4.09 -10.76
CA PRO A 120 -7.99 2.97 -9.84
C PRO A 120 -7.28 3.37 -8.54
N ASP A 121 -6.32 4.30 -8.60
CA ASP A 121 -5.53 4.83 -7.46
C ASP A 121 -6.19 6.01 -6.75
N GLN A 122 -7.48 5.88 -6.44
CA GLN A 122 -8.14 6.88 -5.61
C GLN A 122 -7.51 6.98 -4.22
N ASN A 123 -7.37 8.21 -3.73
CA ASN A 123 -7.13 8.43 -2.30
C ASN A 123 -8.44 8.26 -1.50
N TRP A 124 -8.31 8.22 -0.18
CA TRP A 124 -9.45 7.96 0.71
C TRP A 124 -10.59 8.99 0.60
N MET A 125 -10.28 10.26 0.31
CA MET A 125 -11.31 11.31 0.17
C MET A 125 -12.10 11.12 -1.12
N GLU A 126 -11.43 10.79 -2.22
CA GLU A 126 -12.06 10.48 -3.51
C GLU A 126 -12.98 9.27 -3.40
N SER A 127 -12.49 8.16 -2.82
CA SER A 127 -13.29 6.95 -2.61
C SER A 127 -14.48 7.18 -1.68
N THR A 128 -14.30 7.96 -0.60
CA THR A 128 -15.41 8.31 0.32
C THR A 128 -16.48 9.14 -0.38
N LYS A 129 -16.07 10.10 -1.23
CA LYS A 129 -17.00 10.94 -2.00
C LYS A 129 -17.82 10.14 -3.00
N LEU A 130 -17.23 9.11 -3.60
CA LEU A 130 -17.86 8.27 -4.63
C LEU A 130 -18.63 7.07 -4.05
N HIS A 131 -18.36 6.72 -2.79
CA HIS A 131 -18.86 5.50 -2.11
C HIS A 131 -18.38 4.18 -2.74
N HIS A 132 -17.39 4.25 -3.62
CA HIS A 132 -16.80 3.08 -4.25
C HIS A 132 -15.33 3.31 -4.61
N ALA A 133 -14.58 2.22 -4.73
CA ALA A 133 -13.19 2.21 -5.15
C ALA A 133 -12.82 0.90 -5.87
N SER A 134 -11.74 0.93 -6.65
CA SER A 134 -11.13 -0.26 -7.23
C SER A 134 -10.34 -1.04 -6.16
N CYS A 135 -9.79 -2.22 -6.50
CA CYS A 135 -8.92 -2.98 -5.59
C CYS A 135 -7.68 -2.18 -5.16
N THR A 136 -7.13 -1.36 -6.04
CA THR A 136 -6.01 -0.45 -5.74
C THR A 136 -6.42 0.63 -4.74
N GLY A 137 -7.55 1.32 -4.96
CA GLY A 137 -8.05 2.35 -4.06
C GLY A 137 -8.40 1.83 -2.67
N LEU A 138 -9.04 0.66 -2.60
CA LEU A 138 -9.31 -0.01 -1.31
C LEU A 138 -8.00 -0.37 -0.59
N SER A 139 -6.99 -0.86 -1.32
CA SER A 139 -5.68 -1.20 -0.76
C SER A 139 -4.94 0.04 -0.24
N ILE A 140 -4.99 1.16 -0.97
CA ILE A 140 -4.46 2.46 -0.51
C ILE A 140 -5.11 2.86 0.82
N MET A 141 -6.44 2.80 0.91
CA MET A 141 -7.17 3.13 2.14
C MET A 141 -6.77 2.24 3.31
N LEU A 142 -6.66 0.92 3.11
CA LEU A 142 -6.28 0.00 4.18
C LEU A 142 -4.83 0.21 4.62
N VAL A 143 -3.89 0.40 3.68
CA VAL A 143 -2.49 0.73 4.02
C VAL A 143 -2.43 2.02 4.83
N SER A 144 -3.12 3.09 4.41
CA SER A 144 -3.20 4.34 5.18
C SER A 144 -3.75 4.10 6.60
N ALA A 145 -4.76 3.24 6.75
CA ALA A 145 -5.32 2.91 8.07
C ALA A 145 -4.31 2.17 8.96
N CYS A 146 -3.63 1.14 8.44
CA CYS A 146 -2.58 0.43 9.15
C CYS A 146 -1.43 1.36 9.56
N ARG A 147 -0.93 2.18 8.63
CA ARG A 147 0.16 3.14 8.89
C ARG A 147 -0.24 4.22 9.89
N SER A 148 -1.51 4.62 9.94
CA SER A 148 -2.01 5.62 10.90
C SER A 148 -1.94 5.14 12.34
N VAL A 149 -2.03 3.82 12.57
CA VAL A 149 -1.87 3.21 13.90
C VAL A 149 -0.44 2.69 14.14
N GLY A 150 0.47 2.86 13.18
CA GLY A 150 1.88 2.49 13.33
C GLY A 150 2.21 1.04 12.93
N ILE A 151 1.32 0.35 12.22
CA ILE A 151 1.57 -1.00 11.68
C ILE A 151 2.20 -0.86 10.28
N PRO A 152 3.38 -1.46 10.02
CA PRO A 152 4.01 -1.40 8.70
C PRO A 152 3.17 -2.13 7.66
N ALA A 153 2.83 -1.43 6.59
CA ALA A 153 1.96 -1.93 5.53
C ALA A 153 2.37 -1.38 4.17
N ARG A 154 2.12 -2.15 3.10
CA ARG A 154 2.36 -1.74 1.72
C ARG A 154 1.33 -2.34 0.77
N LEU A 155 1.18 -1.70 -0.38
CA LEU A 155 0.37 -2.22 -1.47
C LEU A 155 1.18 -3.28 -2.23
N ALA A 156 0.60 -4.45 -2.42
CA ALA A 156 1.10 -5.48 -3.32
C ALA A 156 0.18 -5.60 -4.54
N MET A 157 0.74 -6.02 -5.66
CA MET A 157 0.01 -6.11 -6.92
C MET A 157 0.59 -7.15 -7.86
N THR A 158 -0.25 -7.64 -8.76
CA THR A 158 0.16 -8.29 -10.00
C THR A 158 -0.34 -7.46 -11.18
N PRO A 159 0.52 -7.15 -12.18
CA PRO A 159 0.07 -6.47 -13.39
C PRO A 159 -0.90 -7.32 -14.21
N ALA A 160 -0.76 -8.66 -14.18
CA ALA A 160 -1.66 -9.60 -14.82
C ALA A 160 -1.49 -11.01 -14.23
N TRP A 161 -2.58 -11.68 -13.85
CA TRP A 161 -2.53 -13.10 -13.50
C TRP A 161 -2.01 -13.97 -14.65
N VAL A 162 -1.48 -15.15 -14.31
CA VAL A 162 -1.17 -16.19 -15.29
C VAL A 162 -2.48 -16.81 -15.78
N THR A 163 -2.84 -16.55 -17.04
CA THR A 163 -3.98 -17.15 -17.75
C THR A 163 -3.49 -18.20 -18.77
N GLY A 164 -4.37 -19.10 -19.23
CA GLY A 164 -4.01 -20.19 -20.15
C GLY A 164 -3.53 -19.73 -21.53
N SER A 165 -2.73 -20.60 -22.19
CA SER A 165 -2.11 -20.55 -23.54
C SER A 165 -1.50 -19.25 -24.11
N GLU A 166 -1.48 -18.11 -23.42
CA GLU A 166 -0.91 -16.86 -23.95
C GLU A 166 0.27 -16.31 -23.13
N ALA A 167 1.24 -17.20 -22.89
CA ALA A 167 2.61 -16.76 -22.64
C ALA A 167 3.30 -16.18 -23.90
N GLU A 168 2.70 -16.27 -25.10
CA GLU A 168 3.42 -16.06 -26.37
C GLU A 168 3.17 -14.74 -27.12
N ASP A 169 2.11 -13.95 -26.88
CA ASP A 169 1.77 -12.84 -27.82
C ASP A 169 1.60 -11.42 -27.27
N CYS A 170 1.99 -11.12 -26.03
CA CYS A 170 1.99 -9.72 -25.57
C CYS A 170 3.42 -9.13 -25.53
N LYS A 171 3.95 -8.79 -26.71
CA LYS A 171 5.27 -8.13 -26.84
C LYS A 171 5.29 -6.65 -26.39
N HIS A 172 4.14 -6.04 -26.07
CA HIS A 172 4.06 -4.59 -25.80
C HIS A 172 3.07 -4.13 -24.71
N GLY A 173 2.65 -5.01 -23.79
CA GLY A 173 2.03 -4.58 -22.54
C GLY A 173 0.51 -4.53 -22.51
N LEU A 174 0.00 -5.20 -21.48
CA LEU A 174 -1.28 -5.02 -20.78
C LEU A 174 -2.53 -4.86 -21.68
N SER A 175 -3.26 -5.96 -21.90
CA SER A 175 -4.58 -5.97 -22.54
C SER A 175 -5.71 -5.68 -21.55
N ASP A 176 -6.89 -5.26 -22.03
CA ASP A 176 -8.08 -4.99 -21.18
C ASP A 176 -8.68 -6.25 -20.52
N GLU A 177 -8.25 -7.45 -20.94
CA GLU A 177 -8.62 -8.75 -20.36
C GLU A 177 -7.64 -9.22 -19.27
N ASP A 178 -6.58 -8.45 -19.04
CA ASP A 178 -5.56 -8.77 -18.03
C ASP A 178 -6.15 -8.53 -16.64
N GLN A 179 -6.43 -9.63 -15.94
CA GLN A 179 -6.94 -9.62 -14.57
C GLN A 179 -5.83 -9.15 -13.61
N ASN A 180 -5.50 -7.87 -13.64
CA ASN A 180 -4.65 -7.25 -12.63
C ASN A 180 -5.34 -7.32 -11.27
N HIS A 181 -4.55 -7.30 -10.20
CA HIS A 181 -5.10 -7.23 -8.86
C HIS A 181 -4.14 -6.52 -7.92
N SER A 182 -4.70 -5.85 -6.91
CA SER A 182 -3.95 -5.19 -5.83
C SER A 182 -4.54 -5.58 -4.49
N TRP A 183 -3.66 -5.76 -3.51
CA TRP A 183 -4.01 -6.12 -2.14
C TRP A 183 -3.00 -5.51 -1.16
N VAL A 184 -3.08 -5.88 0.12
CA VAL A 184 -2.22 -5.33 1.16
C VAL A 184 -1.33 -6.40 1.76
N GLU A 185 -0.05 -6.08 1.91
CA GLU A 185 0.89 -6.81 2.76
C GLU A 185 1.16 -6.01 4.05
N VAL A 186 1.18 -6.70 5.19
CA VAL A 186 1.53 -6.14 6.51
C VAL A 186 2.69 -6.93 7.13
N LEU A 187 3.60 -6.24 7.82
CA LEU A 187 4.70 -6.88 8.54
C LEU A 187 4.28 -7.11 10.00
N LEU A 188 4.25 -8.36 10.44
CA LEU A 188 3.82 -8.73 11.80
C LEU A 188 5.01 -9.05 12.72
N ALA A 189 4.71 -9.33 13.99
CA ALA A 189 5.69 -9.53 15.05
C ALA A 189 6.61 -10.75 14.84
N ASP A 190 6.22 -11.69 13.98
CA ASP A 190 7.06 -12.82 13.58
C ASP A 190 8.14 -12.44 12.56
N GLY A 191 8.19 -11.17 12.14
CA GLY A 191 9.14 -10.63 11.18
C GLY A 191 8.80 -10.94 9.72
N LYS A 192 7.59 -11.44 9.43
CA LYS A 192 7.16 -11.81 8.09
C LYS A 192 6.05 -10.90 7.55
N TRP A 193 6.05 -10.79 6.22
CA TRP A 193 4.98 -10.13 5.49
C TRP A 193 3.84 -11.12 5.30
N HIS A 194 2.64 -10.71 5.71
CA HIS A 194 1.38 -11.43 5.52
C HIS A 194 0.46 -10.63 4.60
N TYR A 195 -0.29 -11.30 3.74
CA TYR A 195 -1.20 -10.63 2.80
C TYR A 195 -2.68 -10.79 3.17
N ILE A 196 -3.48 -9.78 2.83
CA ILE A 196 -4.92 -9.77 3.00
C ILE A 196 -5.60 -8.95 1.89
N GLY A 197 -6.80 -9.36 1.48
CA GLY A 197 -7.65 -8.61 0.56
C GLY A 197 -8.29 -7.40 1.25
N ALA A 198 -8.20 -6.21 0.64
CA ALA A 198 -8.80 -5.00 1.19
C ALA A 198 -10.32 -5.02 1.03
N SER A 199 -11.06 -4.76 2.12
CA SER A 199 -12.52 -4.90 2.20
C SER A 199 -13.01 -6.35 2.05
N GLU A 200 -12.13 -7.32 2.28
CA GLU A 200 -12.41 -8.75 2.19
C GLU A 200 -12.05 -9.43 3.53
N PRO A 201 -13.01 -9.55 4.47
CA PRO A 201 -12.77 -10.23 5.74
C PRO A 201 -12.30 -11.67 5.49
N SER A 202 -11.03 -11.94 5.81
CA SER A 202 -10.36 -13.22 5.58
C SER A 202 -9.24 -13.42 6.61
N GLU A 203 -8.80 -14.67 6.74
CA GLU A 203 -7.54 -14.96 7.42
C GLU A 203 -6.36 -14.50 6.56
N PHE A 204 -5.26 -14.13 7.22
CA PHE A 204 -4.03 -13.82 6.50
C PHE A 204 -3.60 -15.00 5.64
N ASP A 205 -3.05 -14.66 4.48
CA ASP A 205 -2.53 -15.61 3.50
C ASP A 205 -3.59 -16.61 2.99
N GLN A 206 -4.88 -16.30 3.16
CA GLN A 206 -6.02 -17.13 2.76
C GLN A 206 -7.12 -16.30 2.10
N THR A 207 -6.79 -15.72 0.95
CA THR A 207 -7.72 -14.93 0.13
C THR A 207 -8.20 -15.73 -1.08
N TRP A 208 -9.26 -15.25 -1.75
CA TRP A 208 -9.79 -15.88 -2.96
C TRP A 208 -8.77 -15.95 -4.12
N PHE A 209 -7.75 -15.09 -4.11
CA PHE A 209 -6.70 -15.03 -5.14
C PHE A 209 -5.46 -15.86 -4.79
N THR A 210 -5.40 -16.51 -3.63
CA THR A 210 -4.23 -17.28 -3.17
C THR A 210 -3.73 -18.28 -4.23
N ASP A 211 -4.65 -19.07 -4.80
CA ASP A 211 -4.31 -20.08 -5.82
C ASP A 211 -3.81 -19.47 -7.14
N GLN A 212 -4.21 -18.22 -7.45
CA GLN A 212 -3.72 -17.49 -8.62
C GLN A 212 -2.34 -16.88 -8.34
N ALA A 213 -2.14 -16.32 -7.15
CA ALA A 213 -0.86 -15.78 -6.71
C ALA A 213 0.23 -16.85 -6.64
N ALA A 214 -0.12 -18.08 -6.26
CA ALA A 214 0.81 -19.22 -6.26
C ALA A 214 1.31 -19.63 -7.65
N LYS A 215 0.70 -19.13 -8.73
CA LYS A 215 1.12 -19.39 -10.12
C LYS A 215 1.99 -18.28 -10.70
N ALA A 216 2.24 -17.20 -9.95
CA ALA A 216 3.04 -16.08 -10.42
C ALA A 216 4.44 -16.52 -10.86
N ILE A 217 4.99 -15.82 -11.86
CA ILE A 217 6.26 -16.16 -12.49
C ILE A 217 7.25 -15.04 -12.17
N PRO A 218 8.47 -15.34 -11.68
CA PRO A 218 9.50 -14.34 -11.49
C PRO A 218 9.74 -13.53 -12.75
N SER A 219 9.96 -12.23 -12.57
CA SER A 219 10.21 -11.30 -13.65
C SER A 219 11.55 -11.56 -14.32
N SER A 220 11.66 -11.09 -15.55
CA SER A 220 12.88 -11.13 -16.34
C SER A 220 12.97 -9.88 -17.21
N SER A 221 14.10 -9.71 -17.91
CA SER A 221 14.24 -8.67 -18.92
C SER A 221 13.20 -8.75 -20.04
N GLU A 222 12.56 -9.91 -20.23
CA GLU A 222 11.60 -10.16 -21.30
C GLU A 222 10.14 -10.02 -20.84
N SER A 223 9.85 -10.17 -19.54
CA SER A 223 8.49 -10.10 -19.02
C SER A 223 8.46 -9.78 -17.53
N PHE A 224 7.67 -8.77 -17.17
CA PHE A 224 7.36 -8.37 -15.79
C PHE A 224 5.89 -8.61 -15.42
N LYS A 225 5.05 -8.96 -16.40
CA LYS A 225 3.58 -8.88 -16.29
C LYS A 225 2.97 -9.87 -15.29
N ASN A 226 3.56 -11.06 -15.16
CA ASN A 226 3.01 -12.17 -14.37
C ASN A 226 3.68 -12.39 -13.02
N SER A 227 4.56 -11.48 -12.62
CA SER A 227 5.14 -11.49 -11.28
C SER A 227 4.22 -10.78 -10.28
N ILE A 228 4.66 -10.76 -9.03
CA ILE A 228 4.04 -10.01 -7.95
C ILE A 228 5.05 -9.03 -7.40
N TYR A 229 4.61 -7.80 -7.24
CA TYR A 229 5.41 -6.70 -6.74
C TYR A 229 4.75 -6.06 -5.54
N ALA A 230 5.56 -5.45 -4.67
CA ALA A 230 5.07 -4.60 -3.61
C ALA A 230 5.71 -3.22 -3.70
N VAL A 231 4.92 -2.19 -3.40
CA VAL A 231 5.36 -0.80 -3.49
C VAL A 231 6.47 -0.53 -2.50
N SER A 232 7.50 0.17 -2.99
CA SER A 232 8.62 0.72 -2.25
C SER A 232 8.54 2.24 -2.36
N PHE A 233 8.69 2.93 -1.22
CA PHE A 233 8.78 4.38 -1.20
C PHE A 233 10.19 4.83 -1.60
N LYS A 234 11.23 4.15 -1.13
CA LYS A 234 12.58 4.32 -1.68
C LYS A 234 12.62 3.89 -3.14
N PRO A 235 13.38 4.60 -3.99
CA PRO A 235 13.75 4.10 -5.31
C PRO A 235 14.41 2.72 -5.21
N THR A 236 14.01 1.83 -6.10
CA THR A 236 14.57 0.48 -6.24
C THR A 236 15.14 0.31 -7.64
N GLU A 237 15.73 -0.85 -7.91
CA GLU A 237 16.14 -1.21 -9.27
C GLU A 237 14.95 -1.46 -10.20
N PHE A 238 13.75 -1.70 -9.64
CA PHE A 238 12.53 -1.97 -10.37
C PHE A 238 11.57 -0.78 -10.28
N VAL A 239 11.58 0.03 -11.34
CA VAL A 239 10.57 1.07 -11.56
C VAL A 239 9.69 0.61 -12.70
N MET A 240 8.37 0.59 -12.46
CA MET A 240 7.42 0.16 -13.47
C MET A 240 6.31 1.19 -13.67
N PRO A 241 5.73 1.29 -14.89
CA PRO A 241 4.48 2.01 -15.06
C PRO A 241 3.45 1.45 -14.09
N ALA A 242 2.78 2.33 -13.35
CA ALA A 242 1.71 1.90 -12.49
C ALA A 242 0.64 1.20 -13.37
N PRO A 243 0.23 -0.06 -13.07
CA PRO A 243 -0.69 -0.80 -13.93
C PRO A 243 -2.00 -0.06 -14.22
N TRP A 244 -2.41 0.81 -13.29
CA TRP A 244 -3.60 1.65 -13.35
C TRP A 244 -3.39 3.06 -13.91
N ASN A 245 -2.14 3.53 -14.03
CA ASN A 245 -1.81 4.85 -14.55
C ASN A 245 -0.44 4.80 -15.22
N ARG A 246 -0.42 4.49 -16.52
CA ARG A 246 0.82 4.28 -17.29
C ARG A 246 1.67 5.54 -17.47
N GLU A 247 1.14 6.72 -17.15
CA GLU A 247 1.89 7.98 -17.16
C GLU A 247 2.70 8.20 -15.88
N LYS A 248 2.42 7.40 -14.84
CA LYS A 248 3.12 7.44 -13.57
C LYS A 248 3.96 6.19 -13.38
N GLU A 249 5.12 6.39 -12.81
CA GLU A 249 6.03 5.33 -12.43
C GLU A 249 5.96 5.09 -10.92
N ILE A 250 6.15 3.84 -10.52
CA ILE A 250 6.20 3.43 -9.12
C ILE A 250 7.44 2.57 -8.89
N SER A 251 8.13 2.84 -7.78
CA SER A 251 9.22 1.99 -7.32
C SER A 251 8.64 0.78 -6.60
N VAL A 252 9.14 -0.40 -6.94
CA VAL A 252 8.63 -1.66 -6.41
C VAL A 252 9.76 -2.62 -6.05
N VAL A 253 9.45 -3.58 -5.19
CA VAL A 253 10.27 -4.77 -4.97
C VAL A 253 9.51 -5.98 -5.50
N GLU A 254 10.21 -6.91 -6.14
CA GLU A 254 9.62 -8.20 -6.50
C GLU A 254 9.45 -9.07 -5.26
N VAL A 255 8.27 -9.68 -5.13
CA VAL A 255 7.84 -10.42 -3.93
C VAL A 255 7.25 -11.79 -4.25
N VAL A 256 7.39 -12.24 -5.50
CA VAL A 256 6.82 -13.48 -6.04
C VAL A 256 7.14 -14.73 -5.22
N GLU A 257 8.33 -14.79 -4.63
CA GLU A 257 8.75 -15.94 -3.82
C GLU A 257 7.85 -16.16 -2.61
N ARG A 258 7.22 -15.10 -2.06
CA ARG A 258 6.31 -15.22 -0.92
C ARG A 258 5.02 -15.95 -1.24
N TYR A 259 4.64 -16.00 -2.51
CA TYR A 259 3.39 -16.59 -2.98
C TYR A 259 3.60 -17.97 -3.59
N THR A 260 4.79 -18.22 -4.15
CA THR A 260 5.11 -19.43 -4.93
C THR A 260 5.81 -20.51 -4.11
N GLN A 261 6.39 -20.16 -2.95
CA GLN A 261 6.94 -21.16 -2.04
C GLN A 261 5.79 -21.97 -1.43
N LYS A 262 5.75 -23.27 -1.73
CA LYS A 262 4.83 -24.20 -1.03
C LYS A 262 5.20 -24.21 0.45
N ALA A 263 4.22 -23.92 1.31
CA ALA A 263 4.30 -24.23 2.74
C ALA A 263 4.53 -25.73 2.98
#